data_AF-A0A069NHT3-F1
#
_entry.id   AF-A0A069NHT3-F1
#
_cell.length_a   1.000
_cell.length_b   1.000
_cell.length_c   1.000
_cell.angle_alpha   90.00
_cell.angle_beta   90.00
_cell.angle_gamma   90.00
#
_symmetry.space_group_name_H-M   'P 1'
#
loop_
_entity.id
_entity.type
_entity.pdbx_description
1 polymer ?
#
loop_
_entity_poly.entity_id
_entity_poly.type
_entity_poly.pdbx_seq_one_letter_code
_entity_poly.pdbx_strand_id
1 'polypeptide(L)'
;MNREQALRFEAEFMPRIVERVARQIGRGLRIDVLPYEHRNAPTRLHISAPPHDNGERAGQYPYDLSVFLTWDDDEIERLLRPGGEARFQRYLDSLGAKFIAWQGAREVDFNTRSQAEPSILLGGLDFEP
;
A
#
# COMPACT_ATOMS: atom_id res chain seq x y z
N MET A 1 -5.40 3.59 -17.87
CA MET A 1 -4.49 4.72 -17.54
C MET A 1 -3.41 4.99 -18.61
N ASN A 2 -3.10 6.28 -18.84
CA ASN A 2 -1.97 6.72 -19.67
C ASN A 2 -0.74 7.16 -18.82
N ARG A 3 0.43 7.33 -19.44
CA ARG A 3 1.69 7.66 -18.73
C ARG A 3 1.63 9.01 -18.01
N GLU A 4 1.00 10.01 -18.59
CA GLU A 4 0.89 11.34 -18.00
C GLU A 4 0.06 11.30 -16.71
N GLN A 5 -1.06 10.58 -16.73
CA GLN A 5 -1.91 10.34 -15.56
C GLN A 5 -1.16 9.59 -14.46
N ALA A 6 -0.39 8.56 -14.83
CA ALA A 6 0.44 7.82 -13.87
C ALA A 6 1.48 8.72 -13.19
N LEU A 7 2.19 9.55 -13.96
CA LEU A 7 3.17 10.50 -13.41
C LEU A 7 2.51 11.56 -12.51
N ARG A 8 1.30 12.02 -12.85
CA ARG A 8 0.53 12.92 -11.99
C ARG A 8 0.10 12.24 -10.70
N PHE A 9 -0.38 11.00 -10.78
CA PHE A 9 -0.71 10.21 -9.60
C PHE A 9 0.50 10.06 -8.65
N GLU A 10 1.67 9.74 -9.22
CA GLU A 10 2.93 9.66 -8.49
C GLU A 10 3.36 10.97 -7.86
N ALA A 11 3.21 12.09 -8.56
CA ALA A 11 3.67 13.38 -8.05
C ALA A 11 2.71 13.95 -6.99
N GLU A 12 1.40 13.83 -7.22
CA GLU A 12 0.37 14.52 -6.44
C GLU A 12 -0.18 13.69 -5.27
N PHE A 13 -0.25 12.35 -5.40
CA PHE A 13 -0.98 11.49 -4.45
C PHE A 13 -0.07 10.52 -3.69
N MET A 14 0.88 9.86 -4.37
CA MET A 14 1.74 8.85 -3.73
C MET A 14 2.49 9.35 -2.49
N PRO A 15 3.08 10.57 -2.44
CA PRO A 15 3.75 11.06 -1.24
C PRO A 15 2.82 11.13 -0.02
N ARG A 16 1.55 11.46 -0.26
CA ARG A 16 0.53 11.58 0.80
C ARG A 16 0.05 10.20 1.26
N ILE A 17 -0.05 9.23 0.35
CA ILE A 17 -0.30 7.83 0.70
C ILE A 17 0.84 7.30 1.56
N VAL A 18 2.10 7.49 1.12
CA VAL A 18 3.30 7.08 1.86
C VAL A 18 3.28 7.66 3.28
N GLU A 19 3.06 8.97 3.40
CA GLU A 19 3.01 9.65 4.69
C GLU A 19 1.90 9.06 5.59
N ARG A 20 0.71 8.85 5.03
CA ARG A 20 -0.43 8.33 5.79
C ARG A 20 -0.22 6.90 6.24
N VAL A 21 0.33 6.06 5.36
CA VAL A 21 0.69 4.66 5.65
C VAL A 21 1.77 4.60 6.71
N ALA A 22 2.84 5.39 6.59
CA ALA A 22 3.93 5.47 7.58
C ALA A 22 3.43 5.82 8.98
N ARG A 23 2.43 6.70 9.07
CA ARG A 23 1.78 7.05 10.35
C ARG A 23 0.96 5.91 10.94
N GLN A 24 0.43 4.99 10.13
CA GLN A 24 -0.44 3.90 10.58
C GLN A 24 0.33 2.63 10.95
N ILE A 25 1.30 2.22 10.14
CA ILE A 25 1.93 0.90 10.28
C ILE A 25 3.08 0.85 11.31
N GLY A 26 3.35 1.97 11.99
CA GLY A 26 4.34 2.04 13.06
C GLY A 26 5.80 2.09 12.57
N ARG A 27 6.74 2.22 13.51
CA ARG A 27 8.18 2.33 13.22
C ARG A 27 8.76 0.98 12.82
N GLY A 28 9.77 1.00 11.95
CA GLY A 28 10.60 -0.17 11.61
C GLY A 28 10.14 -0.95 10.39
N LEU A 29 9.13 -0.48 9.67
CA LEU A 29 8.79 -0.94 8.32
C LEU A 29 9.37 0.04 7.30
N ARG A 30 9.79 -0.50 6.14
CA ARG A 30 10.20 0.25 4.96
C ARG A 30 9.01 0.44 4.05
N ILE A 31 8.91 1.62 3.46
CA ILE A 31 7.87 1.98 2.51
C ILE A 31 8.56 2.52 1.28
N ASP A 32 8.44 1.78 0.18
CA ASP A 32 9.07 2.10 -1.09
C ASP A 32 8.00 2.32 -2.16
N VAL A 33 8.11 3.41 -2.91
CA VAL A 33 7.27 3.65 -4.09
C VAL A 33 7.99 3.05 -5.30
N LEU A 34 7.35 2.05 -5.90
CA LEU A 34 7.78 1.50 -7.19
C LEU A 34 7.09 2.30 -8.30
N PRO A 35 7.84 3.06 -9.11
CA PRO A 35 7.25 3.92 -10.12
C PRO A 35 6.64 3.12 -11.27
N TYR A 36 5.78 3.79 -12.03
CA TYR A 36 5.16 3.31 -13.25
C TYR A 36 6.24 3.10 -14.31
N GLU A 37 6.34 1.87 -14.80
CA GLU A 37 7.23 1.53 -15.91
C GLU A 37 6.42 1.39 -17.22
N HIS A 38 5.35 0.61 -17.17
CA HIS A 38 4.43 0.35 -18.29
C HIS A 38 3.09 -0.19 -17.77
N ARG A 39 2.09 -0.40 -18.63
CA ARG A 39 0.74 -0.84 -18.21
C ARG A 39 0.70 -2.11 -17.34
N ASN A 40 1.60 -3.07 -17.56
CA ASN A 40 1.69 -4.30 -16.76
C ASN A 40 2.56 -4.15 -15.50
N ALA A 41 3.07 -2.94 -15.24
CA ALA A 41 3.90 -2.57 -14.09
C ALA A 41 3.50 -1.15 -13.67
N PRO A 42 2.28 -1.00 -13.10
CA PRO A 42 1.79 0.29 -12.65
C PRO A 42 2.59 0.79 -11.44
N THR A 43 2.34 2.02 -11.01
CA THR A 43 2.84 2.52 -9.73
C THR A 43 2.36 1.63 -8.58
N ARG A 44 3.26 1.26 -7.66
CA ARG A 44 2.93 0.40 -6.51
C ARG A 44 3.56 0.94 -5.25
N LEU A 45 2.93 0.66 -4.12
CA LEU A 45 3.54 0.86 -2.81
C LEU A 45 4.02 -0.50 -2.29
N HIS A 46 5.29 -0.62 -1.96
CA HIS A 46 5.83 -1.79 -1.27
C HIS A 46 6.03 -1.45 0.21
N ILE A 47 5.43 -2.26 1.08
CA ILE A 47 5.63 -2.20 2.52
C ILE A 47 6.39 -3.46 2.91
N SER A 48 7.56 -3.30 3.53
CA SER A 48 8.38 -4.44 3.92
C SER A 48 8.99 -4.30 5.31
N ALA A 49 9.19 -5.42 5.99
CA ALA A 49 10.04 -5.47 7.17
C ALA A 49 11.50 -5.68 6.75
N PRO A 50 12.48 -5.08 7.46
CA PRO A 50 13.86 -5.51 7.32
C PRO A 50 13.96 -6.99 7.74
N PRO A 51 14.82 -7.78 7.08
CA PRO A 51 15.07 -9.16 7.48
C PRO A 51 15.43 -9.21 8.97
N HIS A 52 14.81 -10.10 9.73
CA HIS A 52 15.20 -10.30 11.12
C HIS A 52 16.62 -10.85 11.20
N ASP A 53 17.47 -10.28 12.07
CA ASP A 53 18.78 -10.85 12.40
C ASP A 53 18.57 -12.18 13.17
N ASN A 54 18.59 -13.30 12.44
CA ASN A 54 19.00 -14.66 12.82
C ASN A 54 18.78 -15.18 14.26
N GLY A 55 17.64 -14.97 14.92
CA GLY A 55 17.46 -15.66 16.21
C GLY A 55 16.07 -15.72 16.83
N GLU A 56 15.30 -14.64 16.76
CA GLU A 56 14.01 -14.59 17.46
C GLU A 56 12.92 -14.25 16.46
N ARG A 57 12.38 -15.28 15.80
CA ARG A 57 11.11 -15.18 15.08
C ARG A 57 10.01 -14.96 16.12
N ALA A 58 9.76 -13.71 16.48
CA ALA A 58 8.58 -13.28 17.23
C ALA A 58 7.33 -13.14 16.32
N GLY A 59 7.44 -13.54 15.05
CA GLY A 59 6.38 -13.47 14.04
C GLY A 59 5.26 -14.48 14.28
N GLN A 60 4.01 -14.05 14.15
CA GLN A 60 2.85 -14.94 14.09
C GLN A 60 2.94 -15.90 12.89
N TYR A 61 3.64 -15.51 11.82
CA TYR A 61 3.71 -16.23 10.55
C TYR A 61 5.16 -16.47 10.07
N PRO A 62 5.39 -17.40 9.11
CA PRO A 62 6.74 -17.87 8.77
C PRO A 62 7.56 -16.94 7.85
N TYR A 63 6.96 -15.91 7.26
CA TYR A 63 7.64 -14.95 6.38
C TYR A 63 7.64 -13.54 6.97
N ASP A 64 8.71 -12.80 6.71
CA ASP A 64 8.78 -11.36 7.01
C ASP A 64 7.79 -10.58 6.13
N LEU A 65 7.29 -9.45 6.64
CA LEU A 65 6.30 -8.65 5.93
C LEU A 65 6.84 -8.13 4.59
N SER A 66 6.06 -8.36 3.53
CA SER A 66 6.30 -7.91 2.16
C SER A 66 4.95 -7.83 1.43
N VAL A 67 4.37 -6.63 1.45
CA VAL A 67 3.03 -6.32 0.93
C VAL A 67 3.12 -5.27 -0.18
N PHE A 68 2.52 -5.56 -1.31
CA PHE A 68 2.39 -4.64 -2.44
C PHE A 68 0.96 -4.12 -2.53
N LEU A 69 0.78 -2.80 -2.59
CA LEU A 69 -0.51 -2.15 -2.84
C LEU A 69 -0.52 -1.60 -4.26
N THR A 70 -1.59 -1.89 -4.99
CA THR A 70 -1.83 -1.36 -6.34
C THR A 70 -3.28 -0.92 -6.47
N TRP A 71 -3.50 0.20 -7.14
CA TRP A 71 -4.82 0.79 -7.36
C TRP A 71 -5.33 0.47 -8.75
N ASP A 72 -6.65 0.43 -8.88
CA ASP A 72 -7.28 0.27 -10.17
C ASP A 72 -7.08 1.51 -11.06
N ASP A 73 -6.80 1.29 -12.34
CA ASP A 73 -6.55 2.34 -13.33
C ASP A 73 -7.74 3.30 -13.45
N ASP A 74 -8.97 2.77 -13.46
CA ASP A 74 -10.18 3.57 -13.61
C ASP A 74 -10.42 4.42 -12.35
N GLU A 75 -10.07 3.90 -11.18
CA GLU A 75 -10.12 4.62 -9.91
C GLU A 75 -9.10 5.76 -9.84
N ILE A 76 -7.87 5.55 -10.35
CA ILE A 76 -6.88 6.63 -10.50
C ILE A 76 -7.39 7.69 -11.47
N GLU A 77 -7.94 7.30 -12.61
CA GLU A 77 -8.50 8.24 -13.58
C GLU A 77 -9.67 9.04 -12.98
N ARG A 78 -10.49 8.41 -12.13
CA ARG A 78 -11.59 9.05 -11.39
C ARG A 78 -11.09 9.97 -10.28
N LEU A 79 -9.91 9.70 -9.72
CA LEU A 79 -9.23 10.55 -8.73
C LEU A 79 -8.70 11.85 -9.35
N LEU A 80 -8.27 11.81 -10.62
CA LEU A 80 -7.74 12.98 -11.33
C LEU A 80 -8.83 13.94 -11.85
N ARG A 81 -10.11 13.56 -11.71
CA ARG A 81 -11.28 14.38 -12.11
C ARG A 81 -11.72 15.31 -10.96
N PRO A 82 -12.54 16.34 -11.24
CA PRO A 82 -13.11 17.19 -10.21
C PRO A 82 -13.80 16.39 -9.09
N GLY A 83 -13.55 16.79 -7.83
CA GLY A 83 -14.04 16.07 -6.64
C GLY A 83 -13.16 14.91 -6.18
N GLY A 84 -12.12 14.55 -6.93
CA GLY A 84 -11.18 13.48 -6.57
C GLY A 84 -10.42 13.75 -5.27
N GLU A 85 -10.04 15.00 -4.98
CA GLU A 85 -9.35 15.35 -3.74
C GLU A 85 -10.20 15.01 -2.49
N ALA A 86 -11.50 15.26 -2.52
CA ALA A 86 -12.38 14.92 -1.40
C ALA A 86 -12.53 13.40 -1.21
N ARG A 87 -12.58 12.65 -2.33
CA ARG A 87 -12.54 11.17 -2.29
C ARG A 87 -11.22 10.69 -1.70
N PHE A 88 -10.11 11.27 -2.16
CA PHE A 88 -8.78 10.94 -1.68
C PHE A 88 -8.63 11.16 -0.18
N GLN A 89 -9.12 12.29 0.36
CA GLN A 89 -9.08 12.54 1.80
C GLN A 89 -9.83 11.47 2.58
N ARG A 90 -11.04 11.11 2.15
CA ARG A 90 -11.82 10.06 2.82
C ARG A 90 -11.12 8.71 2.78
N TYR A 91 -10.48 8.38 1.65
CA TYR A 91 -9.64 7.20 1.53
C TYR A 91 -8.46 7.21 2.52
N LEU A 92 -7.75 8.34 2.64
CA LEU A 92 -6.66 8.48 3.62
C LEU A 92 -7.18 8.33 5.05
N ASP A 93 -8.37 8.82 5.36
CA ASP A 93 -8.99 8.68 6.66
C ASP A 93 -9.38 7.22 6.96
N SER A 94 -9.85 6.48 5.95
CA SER A 94 -10.23 5.07 6.08
C SER A 94 -9.05 4.08 6.08
N LEU A 95 -7.85 4.50 5.66
CA LEU A 95 -6.69 3.60 5.51
C LEU A 95 -6.41 2.74 6.76
N GLY A 96 -6.58 3.29 7.96
CA GLY A 96 -6.40 2.52 9.20
C GLY A 96 -7.36 1.35 9.32
N ALA A 97 -8.64 1.57 9.01
CA ALA A 97 -9.65 0.50 9.01
C ALA A 97 -9.39 -0.51 7.89
N LYS A 98 -8.95 -0.06 6.71
CA LYS A 98 -8.56 -0.94 5.59
C LYS A 98 -7.40 -1.86 5.98
N PHE A 99 -6.37 -1.35 6.65
CA PHE A 99 -5.26 -2.19 7.14
C PHE A 99 -5.74 -3.29 8.09
N ILE A 100 -6.60 -2.95 9.07
CA ILE A 100 -7.17 -3.95 9.99
C ILE A 100 -7.95 -5.01 9.23
N ALA A 101 -8.78 -4.61 8.26
CA ALA A 101 -9.54 -5.53 7.43
C ALA A 101 -8.62 -6.45 6.60
N TRP A 102 -7.54 -5.92 6.01
CA TRP A 102 -6.58 -6.70 5.25
C TRP A 102 -5.80 -7.69 6.11
N GLN A 103 -5.44 -7.33 7.35
CA GLN A 103 -4.79 -8.25 8.29
C GLN A 103 -5.63 -9.51 8.52
N GLY A 104 -6.93 -9.36 8.77
CA GLY A 104 -7.83 -10.50 8.97
C GLY A 104 -8.08 -11.32 7.70
N ALA A 105 -8.07 -10.69 6.54
CA ALA A 105 -8.42 -11.35 5.27
C ALA A 105 -7.24 -11.97 4.51
N ARG A 106 -5.99 -11.63 4.85
CA ARG A 106 -4.78 -12.02 4.10
C ARG A 106 -3.68 -12.61 4.97
N GLU A 107 -4.00 -12.95 6.22
CA GLU A 107 -3.05 -13.57 7.16
C GLU A 107 -1.72 -12.79 7.22
N VAL A 108 -1.85 -11.46 7.32
CA VAL A 108 -0.75 -10.52 7.47
C VAL A 108 -0.86 -9.83 8.81
N ASP A 109 0.27 -9.65 9.48
CA ASP A 109 0.33 -8.92 10.73
C ASP A 109 1.42 -7.83 10.68
N PHE A 110 0.97 -6.58 10.61
CA PHE A 110 1.86 -5.41 10.62
C PHE A 110 2.53 -5.19 11.98
N ASN A 111 1.97 -5.71 13.09
CA ASN A 111 2.55 -5.56 14.42
C ASN A 111 3.73 -6.52 14.63
N THR A 112 3.54 -7.82 14.37
CA THR A 112 4.64 -8.79 14.39
C THR A 112 5.51 -8.76 13.14
N ARG A 113 5.15 -7.92 12.15
CA ARG A 113 5.87 -7.74 10.89
C ARG A 113 6.06 -9.06 10.13
N SER A 114 5.03 -9.90 10.16
CA SER A 114 5.06 -11.24 9.57
C SER A 114 3.80 -11.53 8.75
N GLN A 115 3.90 -12.48 7.81
CA GLN A 115 2.80 -12.90 6.94
C GLN A 115 2.89 -14.38 6.55
N ALA A 116 1.74 -14.96 6.19
CA ALA A 116 1.62 -16.39 5.86
C ALA A 116 2.25 -16.78 4.52
N GLU A 117 2.29 -15.86 3.55
CA GLU A 117 2.83 -16.07 2.21
C GLU A 117 4.14 -15.30 1.98
N PRO A 118 5.03 -15.71 1.07
CA PRO A 118 6.29 -14.98 0.81
C PRO A 118 6.10 -13.54 0.32
N SER A 119 4.97 -13.25 -0.32
CA SER A 119 4.61 -11.92 -0.84
C SER A 119 3.09 -11.81 -0.95
N ILE A 120 2.54 -10.68 -0.52
CA ILE A 120 1.10 -10.40 -0.61
C ILE A 120 0.88 -9.24 -1.57
N LEU A 121 0.02 -9.43 -2.57
CA LEU A 121 -0.45 -8.38 -3.45
C LEU A 121 -1.89 -7.99 -3.09
N LEU A 122 -2.07 -6.75 -2.63
CA LEU A 122 -3.35 -6.09 -2.48
C LEU A 122 -3.60 -5.28 -3.76
N GLY A 123 -4.25 -5.93 -4.74
CA GLY A 123 -4.50 -5.36 -6.05
C GLY A 123 -5.90 -4.84 -6.29
N GLY A 124 -6.02 -3.93 -7.26
CA GLY A 124 -7.31 -3.34 -7.66
C GLY A 124 -7.95 -2.51 -6.56
N LEU A 125 -7.14 -1.82 -5.75
CA LEU A 125 -7.64 -1.00 -4.66
C LEU A 125 -8.39 0.22 -5.20
N ASP A 126 -9.54 0.49 -4.60
CA ASP A 126 -10.32 1.71 -4.82
C ASP A 126 -9.94 2.83 -3.83
N PHE A 127 -10.44 4.03 -4.13
CA PHE A 127 -10.39 5.19 -3.23
C PHE A 127 -11.71 5.42 -2.49
N GLU A 128 -12.57 4.40 -2.38
CA GLU A 128 -13.77 4.49 -1.55
C GLU A 128 -13.41 4.17 -0.07
N PRO A 129 -14.14 4.70 0.93
CA PRO A 129 -13.81 4.49 2.34
C PRO A 129 -14.01 3.05 2.83
#